data_AF-A0A212D0J9-F1
#
_entry.id   AF-A0A212D0J9-F1
#
_cell.length_a   1.000
_cell.length_b   1.000
_cell.length_c   1.000
_cell.angle_alpha   90.00
_cell.angle_beta   90.00
_cell.angle_gamma   90.00
#
_symmetry.space_group_name_H-M   'P 1'
#
loop_
_entity.id
_entity.type
_entity.pdbx_description
1 polymer ?
#
loop_
_entity_poly.entity_id
_entity_poly.type
_entity_poly.pdbx_seq_one_letter_code
_entity_poly.pdbx_strand_id
1 'polypeptide(L)'
;MSSLENLQQNIMVLPSSAISGEVTVSWRIVPPSLEEFAETSGKLTMRDGQSAAVVALNDDLPEEKRFYEFQLTAVSEGGVLSEVGTTANITVVASDFPYGRFAFSQEQLRVAEEVQKSFPPSGKTLLLAQVNLTVIRSGGSLGRVRLCLEAVSGTAAAGTDFLPPPAQLLFEAGETVKSVHIEILDDSLPEGPEEFSLVMTEVELLGR
;
A
#
# COMPACT_ATOMS: atom_id res chain seq x y z
N MET A 1 -5.34 13.44 13.35
CA MET A 1 -4.31 14.51 13.37
C MET A 1 -3.60 14.40 12.04
N SER A 2 -4.20 14.93 10.97
CA SER A 2 -3.87 16.23 10.37
C SER A 2 -2.38 16.38 10.08
N SER A 3 -2.03 16.43 8.79
CA SER A 3 -1.46 17.63 8.16
C SER A 3 -0.62 17.27 6.94
N LEU A 4 -0.94 17.91 5.80
CA LEU A 4 0.00 18.35 4.76
C LEU A 4 0.59 17.20 3.90
N GLU A 5 0.43 17.08 2.59
CA GLU A 5 0.16 18.02 1.50
C GLU A 5 -0.58 17.23 0.40
N ASN A 6 -1.86 17.52 0.16
CA ASN A 6 -2.51 17.00 -1.04
C ASN A 6 -2.05 17.92 -2.18
N LEU A 7 -0.92 17.57 -2.80
CA LEU A 7 -0.37 18.26 -3.96
C LEU A 7 -1.37 18.09 -5.11
N GLN A 8 -2.30 19.03 -5.24
CA GLN A 8 -2.93 19.29 -6.53
C GLN A 8 -1.79 19.61 -7.50
N GLN A 9 -1.41 18.65 -8.35
CA GLN A 9 -0.45 18.90 -9.42
C GLN A 9 -1.15 19.68 -10.51
N ASN A 10 -1.10 21.01 -10.40
CA ASN A 10 -1.60 21.89 -11.44
C ASN A 10 -0.57 21.96 -12.56
N ILE A 11 -0.88 21.42 -13.72
CA ILE A 11 -0.11 21.69 -14.95
C ILE A 11 -0.45 23.11 -15.37
N MET A 12 0.47 24.06 -15.16
CA MET A 12 0.30 25.45 -15.59
C MET A 12 0.80 25.63 -17.03
N VAL A 13 -0.11 26.03 -17.92
CA VAL A 13 0.25 26.48 -19.27
C VAL A 13 0.43 28.00 -19.23
N LEU A 14 1.66 28.47 -19.48
CA LEU A 14 2.01 29.88 -19.51
C LEU A 14 2.29 30.34 -20.94
N PRO A 15 1.84 31.54 -21.34
CA PRO A 15 2.17 32.07 -22.65
C PRO A 15 3.63 32.57 -22.64
N SER A 16 4.34 32.40 -23.76
CA SER A 16 5.73 32.87 -23.92
C SER A 16 5.86 34.39 -24.05
N SER A 17 4.74 35.11 -24.19
CA SER A 17 4.65 36.58 -24.25
C SER A 17 3.20 37.03 -23.98
N ALA A 18 3.00 38.33 -23.74
CA ALA A 18 1.66 38.89 -23.52
C ALA A 18 0.72 38.54 -24.69
N ILE A 19 -0.43 37.95 -24.38
CA ILE A 19 -1.45 37.61 -25.36
C ILE A 19 -2.37 38.82 -25.58
N SER A 20 -2.51 39.27 -26.83
CA SER A 20 -3.49 40.29 -27.21
C SER A 20 -4.70 39.62 -27.85
N GLY A 21 -5.77 39.42 -27.07
CA GLY A 21 -6.99 38.74 -27.51
C GLY A 21 -7.21 37.41 -26.79
N GLU A 22 -8.05 36.55 -27.36
CA GLU A 22 -8.39 35.24 -26.82
C GLU A 22 -7.69 34.15 -27.66
N VAL A 23 -6.85 33.34 -27.02
CA VAL A 23 -6.15 32.22 -27.69
C VAL A 23 -6.65 30.92 -27.09
N THR A 24 -7.08 29.98 -27.93
CA THR A 24 -7.49 28.65 -27.49
C THR A 24 -6.44 27.62 -27.86
N VAL A 25 -6.01 26.83 -26.90
CA VAL A 25 -5.03 25.74 -27.09
C VAL A 25 -5.72 24.40 -26.84
N SER A 26 -5.63 23.48 -27.80
CA SER A 26 -6.10 22.10 -27.65
C SER A 26 -5.02 21.24 -27.02
N TRP A 27 -5.38 20.35 -26.11
CA TRP A 27 -4.45 19.48 -25.39
C TRP A 27 -4.95 18.04 -25.28
N ARG A 28 -4.04 17.11 -24.99
CA ARG A 28 -4.33 15.70 -24.67
C ARG A 28 -3.33 15.12 -23.68
N ILE A 29 -3.73 14.07 -22.98
CA ILE A 29 -2.89 13.23 -22.12
C ILE A 29 -2.64 11.89 -22.83
N VAL A 30 -1.40 11.40 -22.74
CA VAL A 30 -0.97 10.15 -23.37
C VAL A 30 -0.23 9.26 -22.36
N PRO A 31 -0.64 7.99 -22.16
CA PRO A 31 -1.90 7.41 -22.64
C PRO A 31 -3.12 8.06 -21.95
N PRO A 32 -4.31 8.09 -22.58
CA PRO A 32 -5.51 8.59 -21.92
C PRO A 32 -5.93 7.64 -20.78
N SER A 33 -6.18 8.20 -19.59
CA SER A 33 -6.72 7.47 -18.43
C SER A 33 -7.83 8.28 -17.75
N LEU A 34 -9.08 7.79 -17.83
CA LEU A 34 -10.23 8.39 -17.14
C LEU A 34 -10.38 7.92 -15.68
N GLU A 35 -9.58 6.93 -15.27
CA GLU A 35 -9.42 6.57 -13.85
C GLU A 35 -8.62 7.67 -13.13
N GLU A 36 -7.62 8.21 -13.82
CA GLU A 36 -6.65 9.15 -13.25
C GLU A 36 -7.07 10.62 -13.42
N PHE A 37 -7.63 10.96 -14.59
CA PHE A 37 -7.89 12.34 -14.98
C PHE A 37 -9.36 12.53 -15.31
N ALA A 38 -9.95 13.62 -14.80
CA ALA A 38 -11.34 13.98 -15.11
C ALA A 38 -11.55 14.19 -16.61
N GLU A 39 -10.51 14.69 -17.28
CA GLU A 39 -10.46 14.88 -18.72
C GLU A 39 -9.10 14.42 -19.24
N THR A 40 -9.09 13.72 -20.37
CA THR A 40 -7.85 13.27 -21.03
C THR A 40 -7.53 14.07 -22.29
N SER A 41 -8.39 15.01 -22.67
CA SER A 41 -8.18 15.97 -23.75
C SER A 41 -9.19 17.09 -23.65
N GLY A 42 -8.84 18.28 -24.13
CA GLY A 42 -9.74 19.43 -24.07
C GLY A 42 -9.20 20.64 -24.78
N LYS A 43 -9.82 21.79 -24.52
CA LYS A 43 -9.41 23.10 -25.01
C LYS A 43 -9.27 24.04 -23.82
N LEU A 44 -8.14 24.74 -23.75
CA LEU A 44 -7.88 25.78 -22.76
C LEU A 44 -7.97 27.13 -23.48
N THR A 45 -8.90 27.96 -23.04
CA THR A 45 -9.01 29.34 -23.51
C THR A 45 -8.21 30.24 -22.58
N MET A 46 -7.18 30.89 -23.11
CA MET A 46 -6.33 31.83 -22.38
C MET A 46 -6.76 33.27 -22.67
N ARG A 47 -6.94 34.06 -21.60
CA ARG A 47 -7.10 35.52 -21.61
C ARG A 47 -5.98 36.15 -20.79
N ASP A 48 -5.75 37.46 -20.94
CA ASP A 48 -4.59 38.14 -20.36
C ASP A 48 -4.32 37.75 -18.89
N GLY A 49 -3.11 37.24 -18.62
CA GLY A 49 -2.67 36.79 -17.29
C GLY A 49 -3.27 35.47 -16.76
N GLN A 50 -4.07 34.72 -17.52
CA GLN A 50 -4.72 33.50 -17.03
C GLN A 50 -3.90 32.24 -17.31
N SER A 51 -3.83 31.37 -16.31
CA SER A 51 -3.36 29.97 -16.40
C SER A 51 -4.57 29.05 -16.26
N ALA A 52 -4.57 27.92 -16.96
CA ALA A 52 -5.56 26.86 -16.76
C ALA A 52 -4.89 25.60 -16.23
N ALA A 53 -5.61 24.83 -15.41
CA ALA A 53 -5.13 23.61 -14.77
C ALA A 53 -6.02 22.42 -15.15
N VAL A 54 -5.40 21.26 -15.35
CA VAL A 54 -6.10 19.97 -15.42
C VAL A 54 -6.12 19.36 -14.02
N VAL A 55 -7.25 18.81 -13.59
CA VAL A 55 -7.47 18.26 -12.26
C VAL A 55 -7.35 16.74 -12.31
N ALA A 56 -6.42 16.16 -11.54
CA ALA A 56 -6.38 14.72 -11.29
C ALA A 56 -7.55 14.31 -10.39
N LEU A 57 -8.12 13.14 -10.64
CA LEU A 57 -9.15 12.56 -9.78
C LEU A 57 -8.46 12.01 -8.53
N ASN A 58 -9.03 12.29 -7.36
CA ASN A 58 -8.58 11.71 -6.10
C ASN A 58 -9.66 10.74 -5.65
N ASP A 59 -9.31 9.47 -5.53
CA ASP A 59 -10.13 8.45 -4.89
C ASP A 59 -9.32 7.73 -3.80
N ASP A 60 -9.86 6.61 -3.28
CA ASP A 60 -9.22 5.79 -2.24
C ASP A 60 -8.77 4.42 -2.82
N LEU A 61 -8.63 4.30 -4.14
CA LEU A 61 -8.21 3.06 -4.80
C LEU A 61 -6.68 2.91 -4.74
N PRO A 62 -6.13 1.70 -4.56
CA PRO A 62 -4.68 1.53 -4.50
C PRO A 62 -4.03 1.58 -5.90
N GLU A 63 -3.26 2.63 -6.22
CA GLU A 63 -2.53 2.73 -7.49
C GLU A 63 -1.00 2.68 -7.37
N GLU A 64 -0.38 2.10 -8.41
CA GLU A 64 1.06 2.19 -8.63
C GLU A 64 1.43 3.51 -9.30
N LYS A 65 2.71 3.87 -9.20
CA LYS A 65 3.27 5.01 -9.93
C LYS A 65 3.06 4.84 -11.44
N ARG A 66 2.46 5.85 -12.08
CA ARG A 66 2.22 5.91 -13.53
C ARG A 66 2.85 7.16 -14.15
N PHE A 67 3.20 7.05 -15.41
CA PHE A 67 3.79 8.14 -16.20
C PHE A 67 2.87 8.48 -17.36
N TYR A 68 2.62 9.76 -17.55
CA TYR A 68 1.84 10.28 -18.66
C TYR A 68 2.56 11.47 -19.28
N GLU A 69 2.18 11.81 -20.50
CA GLU A 69 2.64 12.99 -21.20
C GLU A 69 1.44 13.90 -21.50
N PHE A 70 1.54 15.16 -21.08
CA PHE A 70 0.65 16.23 -21.49
C PHE A 70 1.15 16.82 -22.80
N GLN A 71 0.30 16.91 -23.82
CA GLN A 71 0.67 17.40 -25.15
C GLN A 71 -0.26 18.53 -25.60
N LEU A 72 0.32 19.64 -26.06
CA LEU A 72 -0.39 20.68 -26.82
C LEU A 72 -0.49 20.23 -28.29
N THR A 73 -1.71 20.22 -28.84
CA THR A 73 -1.99 19.62 -30.15
C THR A 73 -2.38 20.63 -31.22
N ALA A 74 -3.01 21.74 -30.85
CA ALA A 74 -3.40 22.80 -31.77
C ALA A 74 -3.57 24.12 -31.04
N VAL A 75 -3.47 25.23 -31.77
CA VAL A 75 -3.77 26.58 -31.28
C VAL A 75 -4.71 27.28 -32.26
N SER A 76 -5.60 28.14 -31.76
CA SER A 76 -6.50 28.95 -32.59
C SER A 76 -5.74 29.94 -33.46
N GLU A 77 -6.42 30.47 -34.49
CA GLU A 77 -5.86 31.51 -35.37
C GLU A 77 -5.29 32.67 -34.54
N GLY A 78 -4.08 33.12 -34.91
CA GLY A 78 -3.35 34.17 -34.21
C GLY A 78 -2.36 33.69 -33.14
N GLY A 79 -2.34 32.39 -32.79
CA GLY A 79 -1.32 31.79 -31.93
C GLY A 79 -0.33 30.89 -32.71
N VAL A 80 0.85 30.69 -32.14
CA VAL A 80 1.86 29.73 -32.64
C VAL A 80 2.31 28.84 -31.48
N LEU A 81 2.25 27.52 -31.67
CA LEU A 81 2.88 26.60 -30.73
C LEU A 81 4.40 26.62 -30.97
N SER A 82 5.15 26.71 -29.88
CA SER A 82 6.62 26.61 -29.95
C SER A 82 7.04 25.25 -30.51
N GLU A 83 8.15 25.19 -31.24
CA GLU A 83 8.75 23.91 -31.67
C GLU A 83 9.34 23.11 -30.49
N VAL A 84 9.50 23.76 -29.33
CA VAL A 84 10.03 23.19 -28.08
C VAL A 84 9.07 23.48 -26.93
N GLY A 85 8.81 22.49 -26.07
CA GLY A 85 7.98 22.68 -24.88
C GLY A 85 6.47 22.56 -25.11
N THR A 86 6.05 21.83 -26.16
CA THR A 86 4.65 21.42 -26.36
C THR A 86 4.26 20.20 -25.54
N THR A 87 5.23 19.57 -24.88
CA THR A 87 5.01 18.41 -24.03
C THR A 87 5.49 18.66 -22.61
N ALA A 88 4.80 18.07 -21.64
CA ALA A 88 5.19 18.04 -20.24
C ALA A 88 4.95 16.64 -19.66
N ASN A 89 5.89 16.18 -18.84
CA ASN A 89 5.75 14.88 -18.16
C ASN A 89 4.86 15.04 -16.92
N ILE A 90 3.90 14.14 -16.79
CA ILE A 90 3.07 13.97 -15.60
C ILE A 90 3.54 12.71 -14.91
N THR A 91 3.83 12.81 -13.62
CA THR A 91 4.11 11.65 -12.77
C THR A 91 3.03 11.55 -11.71
N VAL A 92 2.21 10.52 -11.85
CA VAL A 92 1.28 10.12 -10.80
C VAL A 92 2.06 9.21 -9.85
N VAL A 93 2.18 9.63 -8.61
CA VAL A 93 2.86 8.88 -7.56
C VAL A 93 1.95 7.77 -7.04
N ALA A 94 2.54 6.73 -6.44
CA ALA A 94 1.75 5.68 -5.82
C ALA A 94 0.92 6.23 -4.64
N SER A 95 -0.34 5.81 -4.56
CA SER A 95 -1.36 6.25 -3.59
C SER A 95 -2.03 5.05 -2.91
N ASP A 96 -2.62 5.30 -1.73
CA ASP A 96 -3.46 4.34 -1.01
C ASP A 96 -2.86 2.96 -0.72
N PHE A 97 -1.52 2.93 -0.59
CA PHE A 97 -0.73 1.75 -0.26
C PHE A 97 -0.97 0.62 -1.26
N PRO A 98 -0.51 0.72 -2.51
CA PRO A 98 -0.84 -0.26 -3.56
C PRO A 98 -0.44 -1.69 -3.17
N TYR A 99 0.66 -1.82 -2.44
CA TYR A 99 1.20 -3.09 -1.95
C TYR A 99 0.71 -3.48 -0.56
N GLY A 100 -0.15 -2.67 0.04
CA GLY A 100 -0.79 -2.89 1.33
C GLY A 100 0.05 -2.49 2.54
N ARG A 101 -0.63 -2.43 3.67
CA ARG A 101 -0.08 -2.28 5.03
C ARG A 101 -0.42 -3.53 5.83
N PHE A 102 0.50 -3.97 6.68
CA PHE A 102 0.35 -5.21 7.44
C PHE A 102 0.14 -4.92 8.92
N ALA A 103 -0.81 -5.61 9.53
CA ALA A 103 -1.10 -5.52 10.96
C ALA A 103 -1.59 -6.87 11.49
N PHE A 104 -1.37 -7.14 12.77
CA PHE A 104 -2.05 -8.24 13.45
C PHE A 104 -3.51 -7.86 13.68
N SER A 105 -4.43 -8.82 13.60
CA SER A 105 -5.85 -8.61 13.89
C SER A 105 -6.10 -8.28 15.36
N GLN A 106 -5.17 -8.64 16.24
CA GLN A 106 -5.25 -8.52 17.69
C GLN A 106 -3.89 -8.12 18.23
N GLU A 107 -3.87 -7.20 19.20
CA GLU A 107 -2.64 -6.74 19.88
C GLU A 107 -2.25 -7.64 21.06
N GLN A 108 -3.21 -8.35 21.65
CA GLN A 108 -2.99 -9.27 22.76
C GLN A 108 -3.91 -10.49 22.64
N LEU A 109 -3.33 -11.66 22.92
CA LEU A 109 -4.05 -12.91 23.07
C LEU A 109 -3.71 -13.51 24.43
N ARG A 110 -4.70 -14.13 25.07
CA ARG A 110 -4.53 -14.92 26.29
C ARG A 110 -5.10 -16.28 26.01
N VAL A 111 -4.28 -17.29 26.20
CA VAL A 111 -4.66 -18.69 26.00
C VAL A 111 -4.39 -19.40 27.31
N ALA A 112 -5.41 -20.12 27.79
CA ALA A 112 -5.22 -21.07 28.87
C ALA A 112 -4.67 -22.35 28.25
N GLU A 113 -3.77 -23.01 28.98
CA GLU A 113 -3.33 -24.37 28.70
C GLU A 113 -4.48 -25.34 28.97
N GLU A 114 -5.52 -25.34 28.14
CA GLU A 114 -6.66 -26.24 28.28
C GLU A 114 -6.63 -27.33 27.20
N VAL A 115 -5.81 -28.34 27.48
CA VAL A 115 -6.02 -29.78 27.27
C VAL A 115 -6.84 -30.21 26.03
N GLN A 116 -6.17 -30.36 24.88
CA GLN A 116 -6.39 -31.56 24.06
C GLN A 116 -5.41 -32.64 24.54
N LYS A 117 -5.84 -33.48 25.48
CA LYS A 117 -5.09 -34.66 25.96
C LYS A 117 -4.93 -35.63 24.79
N SER A 118 -3.82 -35.52 24.05
CA SER A 118 -3.38 -36.59 23.17
C SER A 118 -2.59 -37.60 24.00
N PHE A 119 -3.07 -38.85 24.06
CA PHE A 119 -2.38 -39.95 24.74
C PHE A 119 -1.66 -40.81 23.68
N PRO A 120 -0.39 -40.52 23.32
CA PRO A 120 0.37 -41.44 22.51
C PRO A 120 0.73 -42.70 23.33
N PRO A 121 0.80 -43.88 22.69
CA PRO A 121 1.07 -45.16 23.36
C PRO A 121 2.45 -45.25 24.03
N SER A 122 3.34 -44.28 23.79
CA SER A 122 4.72 -44.23 24.28
C SER A 122 4.91 -43.48 25.61
N GLY A 123 3.84 -43.04 26.28
CA GLY A 123 3.90 -42.61 27.69
C GLY A 123 4.35 -41.17 27.95
N LYS A 124 4.40 -40.30 26.93
CA LYS A 124 4.53 -38.86 27.13
C LYS A 124 3.28 -38.15 26.60
N THR A 125 2.41 -37.69 27.50
CA THR A 125 1.32 -36.78 27.15
C THR A 125 1.95 -35.45 26.75
N LEU A 126 1.72 -35.02 25.50
CA LEU A 126 2.00 -33.65 25.06
C LEU A 126 0.68 -32.91 25.12
N LEU A 127 0.60 -31.92 26.00
CA LEU A 127 -0.50 -30.98 26.04
C LEU A 127 -0.14 -29.86 25.06
N LEU A 128 -0.93 -29.75 24.00
CA LEU A 128 -0.72 -28.74 22.96
C LEU A 128 -1.96 -27.86 22.93
N ALA A 129 -1.82 -26.62 23.37
CA ALA A 129 -2.79 -25.57 23.07
C ALA A 129 -2.31 -24.83 21.81
N GLN A 130 -3.26 -24.29 21.03
CA GLN A 130 -2.93 -23.60 19.78
C GLN A 130 -3.45 -22.18 19.82
N VAL A 131 -2.59 -21.24 19.44
CA VAL A 131 -2.94 -19.84 19.25
C VAL A 131 -2.94 -19.56 17.75
N ASN A 132 -4.08 -19.06 17.25
CA ASN A 132 -4.21 -18.61 15.87
C ASN A 132 -4.21 -17.09 15.86
N LEU A 133 -3.17 -16.51 15.27
CA LEU A 133 -3.06 -15.07 15.05
C LEU A 133 -3.30 -14.77 13.58
N THR A 134 -4.12 -13.76 13.29
CA THR A 134 -4.38 -13.36 11.90
C THR A 134 -3.55 -12.14 11.56
N VAL A 135 -2.84 -12.18 10.44
CA VAL A 135 -2.19 -11.03 9.81
C VAL A 135 -3.09 -10.51 8.70
N ILE A 136 -3.40 -9.22 8.75
CA ILE A 136 -4.26 -8.51 7.81
C ILE A 136 -3.39 -7.58 6.95
N ARG A 137 -3.59 -7.62 5.64
CA ARG A 137 -3.05 -6.69 4.64
C ARG A 137 -4.17 -5.78 4.15
N SER A 138 -4.06 -4.48 4.41
CA SER A 138 -5.09 -3.45 4.11
C SER A 138 -4.55 -2.32 3.22
N GLY A 139 -5.44 -1.48 2.67
CA GLY A 139 -5.10 -0.52 1.61
C GLY A 139 -5.15 -1.22 0.27
N GLY A 140 -4.00 -1.66 -0.24
CA GLY A 140 -3.88 -2.46 -1.45
C GLY A 140 -3.42 -3.91 -1.24
N SER A 141 -3.52 -4.68 -2.31
CA SER A 141 -3.06 -6.08 -2.37
C SER A 141 -2.30 -6.39 -3.65
N LEU A 142 -1.80 -5.36 -4.34
CA LEU A 142 -1.02 -5.52 -5.57
C LEU A 142 0.32 -6.17 -5.27
N GLY A 143 0.77 -7.02 -6.19
CA GLY A 143 2.07 -7.69 -6.08
C GLY A 143 2.18 -8.68 -4.91
N ARG A 144 3.25 -9.46 -4.98
CA ARG A 144 3.61 -10.46 -3.96
C ARG A 144 4.47 -9.82 -2.88
N VAL A 145 4.16 -10.05 -1.61
CA VAL A 145 4.89 -9.47 -0.48
C VAL A 145 5.37 -10.56 0.48
N ARG A 146 6.63 -10.48 0.87
CA ARG A 146 7.21 -11.26 1.96
C ARG A 146 7.16 -10.43 3.24
N LEU A 147 6.52 -10.98 4.27
CA LEU A 147 6.49 -10.42 5.62
C LEU A 147 7.31 -11.31 6.54
N CYS A 148 8.32 -10.75 7.19
CA CYS A 148 9.14 -11.44 8.18
C CYS A 148 8.55 -11.25 9.59
N LEU A 149 8.50 -12.34 10.35
CA LEU A 149 8.02 -12.40 11.72
C LEU A 149 9.13 -12.92 12.63
N GLU A 150 9.21 -12.39 13.83
CA GLU A 150 10.11 -12.86 14.88
C GLU A 150 9.34 -13.03 16.19
N ALA A 151 9.53 -14.17 16.84
CA ALA A 151 9.02 -14.41 18.18
C ALA A 151 10.09 -14.01 19.21
N VAL A 152 9.73 -13.11 20.11
CA VAL A 152 10.59 -12.60 21.18
C VAL A 152 10.10 -13.18 22.50
N SER A 153 10.92 -14.04 23.10
CA SER A 153 10.64 -14.61 24.42
C SER A 153 10.56 -13.53 25.50
N GLY A 154 9.59 -13.68 26.40
CA GLY A 154 9.46 -12.88 27.61
C GLY A 154 9.76 -13.76 28.81
N THR A 155 8.76 -14.00 29.66
CA THR A 155 8.84 -15.07 30.67
C THR A 155 8.68 -16.45 30.04
N ALA A 156 7.90 -16.56 28.95
CA ALA A 156 7.80 -17.76 28.14
C ALA A 156 8.98 -17.85 27.16
N ALA A 157 9.69 -18.97 27.19
CA ALA A 157 10.85 -19.33 26.39
C ALA A 157 10.49 -20.19 25.18
N ALA A 158 11.00 -19.80 24.00
CA ALA A 158 10.81 -20.55 22.77
C ALA A 158 11.47 -21.93 22.85
N GLY A 159 10.75 -22.97 22.43
CA GLY A 159 11.17 -24.38 22.49
C GLY A 159 10.87 -25.08 23.82
N THR A 160 10.57 -24.32 24.88
CA THR A 160 10.10 -24.86 26.16
C THR A 160 8.59 -24.66 26.29
N ASP A 161 8.12 -23.42 26.17
CA ASP A 161 6.75 -23.01 26.49
C ASP A 161 5.91 -22.76 25.22
N PHE A 162 6.58 -22.54 24.09
CA PHE A 162 5.93 -22.45 22.78
C PHE A 162 6.87 -22.80 21.62
N LEU A 163 6.32 -23.20 20.48
CA LEU A 163 7.05 -23.29 19.22
C LEU A 163 6.81 -22.04 18.38
N PRO A 164 7.88 -21.35 17.94
CA PRO A 164 7.73 -20.15 17.12
C PRO A 164 7.10 -20.48 15.76
N PRO A 165 6.30 -19.55 15.19
CA PRO A 165 5.70 -19.74 13.88
C PRO A 165 6.75 -19.67 12.76
N PRO A 166 6.36 -19.93 11.50
CA PRO A 166 7.22 -19.65 10.35
C PRO A 166 7.72 -18.21 10.39
N ALA A 167 9.04 -18.02 10.22
CA ALA A 167 9.67 -16.71 10.24
C ALA A 167 9.25 -15.81 9.05
N GLN A 168 8.60 -16.37 8.03
CA GLN A 168 8.20 -15.65 6.83
C GLN A 168 6.80 -16.05 6.40
N LEU A 169 6.00 -15.04 6.04
CA LEU A 169 4.71 -15.18 5.40
C LEU A 169 4.78 -14.61 3.99
N LEU A 170 4.32 -15.39 3.00
CA LEU A 170 4.32 -14.99 1.60
C LEU A 170 2.90 -14.65 1.12
N PHE A 171 2.56 -13.37 1.07
CA PHE A 171 1.29 -12.91 0.52
C PHE A 171 1.37 -12.88 -1.00
N GLU A 172 0.52 -13.66 -1.66
CA GLU A 172 0.34 -13.59 -3.10
C GLU A 172 -0.41 -12.30 -3.50
N ALA A 173 -0.37 -11.95 -4.79
CA ALA A 173 -1.15 -10.83 -5.31
C ALA A 173 -2.65 -11.08 -5.07
N GLY A 174 -3.35 -10.09 -4.52
CA GLY A 174 -4.76 -10.19 -4.11
C GLY A 174 -5.00 -10.83 -2.75
N GLU A 175 -3.97 -11.42 -2.11
CA GLU A 175 -4.13 -12.03 -0.78
C GLU A 175 -4.09 -10.94 0.30
N THR A 176 -5.13 -10.91 1.14
CA THR A 176 -5.32 -9.89 2.18
C THR A 176 -5.23 -10.41 3.61
N VAL A 177 -5.24 -11.73 3.81
CA VAL A 177 -5.29 -12.34 5.14
C VAL A 177 -4.41 -13.59 5.18
N LYS A 178 -3.63 -13.76 6.25
CA LYS A 178 -2.97 -15.02 6.58
C LYS A 178 -3.12 -15.37 8.05
N SER A 179 -3.24 -16.67 8.31
CA SER A 179 -3.22 -17.21 9.67
C SER A 179 -1.81 -17.67 10.04
N VAL A 180 -1.41 -17.35 11.26
CA VAL A 180 -0.18 -17.77 11.90
C VAL A 180 -0.55 -18.69 13.04
N HIS A 181 -0.03 -19.91 13.00
CA HIS A 181 -0.26 -20.92 14.01
C HIS A 181 0.93 -20.98 14.96
N ILE A 182 0.67 -20.84 16.26
CA ILE A 182 1.67 -20.93 17.31
C ILE A 182 1.23 -22.06 18.24
N GLU A 183 2.11 -23.03 18.45
CA GLU A 183 1.87 -24.13 19.37
C GLU A 183 2.38 -23.73 20.75
N ILE A 184 1.51 -23.84 21.75
CA ILE A 184 1.86 -23.67 23.17
C ILE A 184 2.17 -25.06 23.70
N LEU A 185 3.34 -25.16 24.33
CA LEU A 185 3.88 -26.37 24.90
C LEU A 185 3.56 -26.35 26.38
N ASP A 186 2.72 -27.27 26.83
CA ASP A 186 2.35 -27.40 28.24
C ASP A 186 3.03 -28.66 28.81
N ASP A 187 3.58 -28.52 30.02
CA ASP A 187 4.28 -29.58 30.72
C ASP A 187 3.49 -30.08 31.97
N SER A 188 4.17 -30.57 33.00
CA SER A 188 3.49 -31.08 34.22
C SER A 188 3.75 -30.22 35.45
N LEU A 189 4.54 -29.17 35.31
CA LEU A 189 4.87 -28.23 36.34
C LEU A 189 3.79 -27.14 36.36
N PRO A 190 3.25 -26.80 37.54
CA PRO A 190 2.34 -25.68 37.66
C PRO A 190 3.13 -24.38 37.55
N GLU A 191 2.92 -23.65 36.46
CA GLU A 191 3.58 -22.37 36.19
C GLU A 191 2.64 -21.18 36.45
N GLY A 192 3.24 -19.99 36.56
CA GLY A 192 2.49 -18.74 36.63
C GLY A 192 2.05 -18.29 35.23
N PRO A 193 1.32 -17.17 35.12
CA PRO A 193 1.05 -16.58 33.81
C PRO A 193 2.35 -16.16 33.13
N GLU A 194 2.53 -16.59 31.89
CA GLU A 194 3.71 -16.25 31.10
C GLU A 194 3.37 -15.46 29.82
N GLU A 195 4.37 -14.75 29.27
CA GLU A 195 4.22 -13.96 28.07
C GLU A 195 5.41 -14.08 27.12
N PHE A 196 5.11 -13.98 25.83
CA PHE A 196 6.05 -13.77 24.73
C PHE A 196 5.41 -12.80 23.71
N SER A 197 6.20 -12.23 22.83
CA SER A 197 5.75 -11.29 21.79
C SER A 197 6.02 -11.83 20.39
N LEU A 198 5.16 -11.48 19.44
CA LEU A 198 5.42 -11.70 18.01
C LEU A 198 5.52 -10.32 17.33
N VAL A 199 6.63 -10.08 16.62
CA VAL A 199 6.91 -8.79 15.98
C VAL A 199 7.05 -8.95 14.47
N MET A 200 6.53 -7.98 13.72
CA MET A 200 6.78 -7.83 12.29
C MET A 200 8.09 -7.06 12.12
N THR A 201 9.10 -7.70 11.52
CA THR A 201 10.45 -7.14 11.45
C THR A 201 10.77 -6.53 10.08
N GLU A 202 10.24 -7.10 9.01
CA GLU A 202 10.52 -6.68 7.65
C GLU A 202 9.33 -6.94 6.73
N VAL A 203 9.10 -6.03 5.79
CA VAL A 203 8.11 -6.17 4.72
C VAL A 203 8.80 -5.88 3.40
N GLU A 204 8.77 -6.84 2.48
CA GLU A 204 9.47 -6.75 1.19
C GLU A 204 8.53 -7.07 0.04
N LEU A 205 8.46 -6.16 -0.94
CA LEU A 205 7.79 -6.40 -2.21
C LEU A 205 8.69 -7.26 -3.11
N LEU A 206 8.16 -8.36 -3.64
CA LEU A 206 8.90 -9.30 -4.47
C LEU A 206 8.60 -9.12 -5.96
N GLY A 207 9.63 -9.33 -6.79
CA GLY A 207 9.48 -9.49 -8.25
C GLY A 207 9.32 -8.18 -9.02
N ARG A 208 9.98 -7.10 -8.56
CA ARG A 208 9.98 -5.80 -9.23
C ARG A 208 11.31 -5.51 -9.91
#